data_AF-A0A1S3X7G9-F1
#
_entry.id   AF-A0A1S3X7G9-F1
#
_cell.length_a   1.000
_cell.length_b   1.000
_cell.length_c   1.000
_cell.angle_alpha   90.00
_cell.angle_beta   90.00
_cell.angle_gamma   90.00
#
_symmetry.space_group_name_H-M   'P 1'
#
loop_
_entity.id
_entity.type
_entity.pdbx_description
1 polymer ?
#
loop_
_entity_poly.entity_id
_entity_poly.type
_entity_poly.pdbx_seq_one_letter_code
_entity_poly.pdbx_strand_id
1 'polypeptide(L)'
;MVNPAYYGLEVAEPGILNSYLSSLVQSTFEDLEDSGCIKITDDSVEPLMLGSIASQYYLKYTTVSMFGSKIGPDTSLEVFLQILSGASEYDELPVRHNEENYNEKLSEKVPYAVDHSRLDDPHVKANLLFQAHFSQSELPISDYVTDLKSVLDQSIRVIQAMIDICANSGWLSSTITCMHLLQMVMQVFLLLAKLSLSINCNMDYYLYTPF
;
A
#
# COMPACT_ATOMS: atom_id res chain seq x y z
N MET A 1 0.07 11.03 34.26
CA MET A 1 0.35 12.48 34.15
C MET A 1 -0.21 12.92 32.81
N VAL A 2 -1.11 13.91 32.80
CA VAL A 2 -1.68 14.43 31.54
C VAL A 2 -0.69 15.46 30.99
N ASN A 3 -0.33 15.39 29.71
CA ASN A 3 0.59 16.32 29.06
C ASN A 3 -0.08 17.02 27.86
N PRO A 4 -0.85 18.10 28.08
CA PRO A 4 -1.56 18.82 27.02
C PRO A 4 -0.60 19.48 26.01
N ALA A 5 0.56 19.94 26.47
CA ALA A 5 1.56 20.59 25.64
C ALA A 5 2.09 19.67 24.53
N TYR A 6 2.12 18.36 24.74
CA TYR A 6 2.46 17.38 23.71
C TYR A 6 1.52 17.43 22.49
N TYR A 7 0.25 17.77 22.72
CA TYR A 7 -0.79 17.87 21.69
C TYR A 7 -1.01 19.32 21.21
N GLY A 8 -0.10 20.23 21.53
CA GLY A 8 -0.23 21.66 21.18
C GLY A 8 -1.27 22.42 22.00
N LEU A 9 -1.69 21.89 23.15
CA LEU A 9 -2.63 22.56 24.06
C LEU A 9 -1.88 23.20 25.22
N GLU A 10 -2.15 24.49 25.49
CA GLU A 10 -1.53 25.20 26.61
C GLU A 10 -2.10 24.77 27.97
N VAL A 11 -3.41 24.49 28.04
CA VAL A 11 -4.12 24.14 29.28
C VAL A 11 -5.19 23.07 29.01
N ALA A 12 -5.30 22.07 29.88
CA ALA A 12 -6.37 21.07 29.84
C ALA A 12 -7.64 21.54 30.58
N GLU A 13 -8.17 22.69 30.19
CA GLU A 13 -9.50 23.11 30.64
C GLU A 13 -10.59 22.43 29.81
N PRO A 14 -11.71 21.98 30.41
CA PRO A 14 -12.76 21.25 29.68
C PRO A 14 -13.30 22.00 28.46
N GLY A 15 -13.40 23.33 28.52
CA GLY A 15 -13.86 24.15 27.39
C GLY A 15 -12.89 24.13 26.20
N ILE A 16 -11.60 24.32 26.48
CA ILE A 16 -10.52 24.33 25.47
C ILE A 16 -10.37 22.94 24.85
N LEU A 17 -10.46 21.89 25.67
CA LEU A 17 -10.40 20.51 25.20
C LEU A 17 -11.57 20.19 24.27
N ASN A 18 -12.79 20.60 24.62
CA ASN A 18 -13.95 20.36 23.77
C ASN A 18 -13.82 21.08 22.42
N SER A 19 -13.40 22.36 22.42
CA SER A 19 -13.16 23.07 21.15
C SER A 19 -12.08 22.42 20.31
N TYR A 20 -10.97 21.98 20.92
CA TYR A 20 -9.90 21.30 20.21
C TYR A 20 -10.36 19.99 19.59
N LEU A 21 -11.08 19.15 20.36
CA LEU A 21 -11.61 17.88 19.85
C LEU A 21 -12.65 18.12 18.75
N SER A 22 -13.52 19.12 18.88
CA SER A 22 -14.46 19.49 17.81
C SER A 22 -13.74 19.92 16.54
N SER A 23 -12.72 20.78 16.64
CA SER A 23 -11.90 21.18 15.48
C SER A 23 -11.17 20.01 14.85
N LEU A 24 -10.61 19.10 15.65
CA LEU A 24 -9.93 17.90 15.16
C LEU A 24 -10.90 16.96 14.42
N VAL A 25 -12.08 16.70 14.99
CA VAL A 25 -13.10 15.87 14.34
C VAL A 25 -13.54 16.52 13.03
N GLN A 26 -13.81 17.83 13.06
CA GLN A 26 -14.22 18.57 11.88
C GLN A 26 -13.16 18.50 10.76
N SER A 27 -11.89 18.79 11.06
CA SER A 27 -10.83 18.72 10.04
C SER A 27 -10.66 17.31 9.48
N THR A 28 -10.76 16.28 10.34
CA THR A 28 -10.68 14.89 9.86
C THR A 28 -11.87 14.49 8.99
N PHE A 29 -13.06 15.03 9.24
CA PHE A 29 -14.22 14.76 8.41
C PHE A 29 -14.13 15.48 7.07
N GLU A 30 -13.63 16.72 7.06
CA GLU A 30 -13.32 17.46 5.84
C GLU A 30 -12.31 16.69 4.97
N ASP A 31 -11.19 16.23 5.55
CA ASP A 31 -10.18 15.42 4.85
C ASP A 31 -10.77 14.11 4.26
N LEU A 32 -11.61 13.42 5.03
CA LEU A 32 -12.24 12.16 4.61
C LEU A 32 -13.33 12.37 3.55
N GLU A 33 -14.06 13.48 3.59
CA GLU A 33 -15.05 13.86 2.58
C GLU A 33 -14.36 14.23 1.27
N ASP A 34 -13.33 15.07 1.32
CA ASP A 34 -12.51 15.45 0.16
C ASP A 34 -11.85 14.23 -0.50
N SER A 35 -11.50 13.23 0.30
CA SER A 35 -10.91 11.97 -0.17
C SER A 35 -11.95 10.99 -0.75
N GLY A 36 -13.24 11.33 -0.70
CA GLY A 36 -14.33 10.48 -1.18
C GLY A 36 -14.61 9.25 -0.30
N CYS A 37 -14.16 9.27 0.96
CA CYS A 37 -14.32 8.16 1.90
C CYS A 37 -15.65 8.23 2.65
N ILE A 38 -16.14 9.44 2.96
CA ILE A 38 -17.41 9.67 3.64
C ILE A 38 -18.23 10.73 2.91
N LYS A 39 -19.51 10.79 3.24
CA LYS A 39 -20.40 11.87 2.86
C LYS A 39 -21.00 12.48 4.12
N ILE A 40 -20.88 13.79 4.27
CA ILE A 40 -21.47 14.52 5.38
C ILE A 40 -22.84 15.04 4.96
N THR A 41 -23.86 14.79 5.76
CA THR A 41 -25.22 15.28 5.61
C THR A 41 -25.58 16.10 6.86
N ASP A 42 -26.61 16.93 6.78
CA ASP A 42 -27.01 17.83 7.89
C ASP A 42 -27.18 17.10 9.23
N ASP A 43 -27.64 15.84 9.20
CA ASP A 43 -27.97 15.05 10.39
C ASP A 43 -27.06 13.81 10.60
N SER A 44 -26.21 13.43 9.64
CA SER A 44 -25.47 12.17 9.69
C SER A 44 -24.23 12.13 8.80
N VAL A 45 -23.30 11.24 9.16
CA VAL A 45 -22.13 10.88 8.35
C VAL A 45 -22.33 9.46 7.81
N GLU A 46 -22.22 9.30 6.50
CA GLU A 46 -22.39 8.01 5.83
C GLU A 46 -21.07 7.58 5.16
N PRO A 47 -20.68 6.29 5.28
CA PRO A 47 -19.49 5.79 4.60
C PRO A 47 -19.76 5.63 3.09
N LEU A 48 -18.81 6.05 2.27
CA LEU A 48 -18.79 5.77 0.85
C LEU A 48 -18.02 4.47 0.57
N MET A 49 -18.06 4.02 -0.69
CA MET A 49 -17.37 2.82 -1.15
C MET A 49 -15.87 2.84 -0.79
N LEU A 50 -15.17 3.96 -1.07
CA LEU A 50 -13.73 4.07 -0.79
C LEU A 50 -13.43 4.00 0.72
N GLY A 51 -14.27 4.61 1.56
CA GLY A 51 -14.11 4.56 3.01
C GLY A 51 -14.33 3.15 3.58
N SER A 52 -15.32 2.44 3.04
CA SER A 52 -15.60 1.05 3.42
C SER A 52 -14.43 0.12 3.06
N ILE A 53 -13.87 0.28 1.86
CA ILE A 53 -12.70 -0.48 1.39
C ILE A 53 -11.46 -0.14 2.22
N ALA A 54 -11.18 1.14 2.48
CA ALA A 54 -10.05 1.54 3.33
C ALA A 54 -10.12 0.90 4.72
N SER A 55 -11.29 0.92 5.36
CA SER A 55 -11.49 0.31 6.67
C SER A 55 -11.35 -1.21 6.64
N GLN A 56 -11.85 -1.88 5.59
CA GLN A 56 -11.82 -3.34 5.47
C GLN A 56 -10.40 -3.87 5.28
N TYR A 57 -9.58 -3.19 4.47
CA TYR A 57 -8.20 -3.60 4.15
C TYR A 57 -7.14 -2.92 5.01
N TYR A 58 -7.58 -2.07 5.97
CA TYR A 58 -6.72 -1.38 6.92
C TYR A 58 -5.72 -0.43 6.24
N LEU A 59 -6.19 0.29 5.22
CA LEU A 59 -5.40 1.21 4.39
C LEU A 59 -5.60 2.66 4.80
N LYS A 60 -4.62 3.51 4.51
CA LYS A 60 -4.74 4.97 4.68
C LYS A 60 -5.79 5.50 3.70
N TYR A 61 -6.57 6.50 4.13
CA TYR A 61 -7.59 7.13 3.27
C TYR A 61 -6.98 7.79 2.02
N THR A 62 -5.75 8.31 2.15
CA THR A 62 -4.97 8.89 1.05
C THR A 62 -4.67 7.88 -0.05
N THR A 63 -4.38 6.63 0.32
CA THR A 63 -4.11 5.53 -0.63
C THR A 63 -5.36 5.22 -1.47
N VAL A 64 -6.52 5.01 -0.83
CA VAL A 64 -7.75 4.70 -1.58
C VAL A 64 -8.27 5.90 -2.37
N SER A 65 -8.04 7.13 -1.91
CA SER A 65 -8.34 8.36 -2.65
C SER A 65 -7.51 8.43 -3.94
N MET A 66 -6.21 8.13 -3.85
CA MET A 66 -5.34 8.01 -5.02
C MET A 66 -5.84 6.92 -5.97
N PHE A 67 -6.29 5.78 -5.47
CA PHE A 67 -6.85 4.69 -6.30
C PHE A 67 -8.09 5.14 -7.05
N GLY A 68 -9.04 5.79 -6.37
CA GLY A 68 -10.25 6.33 -6.99
C GLY A 68 -9.96 7.38 -8.08
N SER A 69 -8.84 8.10 -7.96
CA SER A 69 -8.44 9.13 -8.92
C SER A 69 -7.63 8.61 -10.12
N LYS A 70 -6.82 7.56 -9.91
CA LYS A 70 -5.85 7.09 -10.92
C LYS A 70 -6.26 5.83 -11.66
N ILE A 71 -7.13 5.00 -11.08
CA ILE A 71 -7.63 3.79 -11.75
C ILE A 71 -8.80 4.18 -12.66
N GLY A 72 -8.78 3.68 -13.89
CA GLY A 72 -9.88 3.80 -14.87
C GLY A 72 -10.25 2.46 -15.50
N PRO A 73 -11.16 2.43 -16.50
CA PRO A 73 -11.68 1.19 -17.10
C PRO A 73 -10.63 0.33 -17.83
N ASP A 74 -9.63 0.95 -18.46
CA ASP A 74 -8.60 0.30 -19.29
C ASP A 74 -7.18 0.55 -18.74
N THR A 75 -7.02 0.43 -17.42
CA THR A 75 -5.74 0.65 -16.74
C THR A 75 -4.75 -0.46 -17.09
N SER A 76 -3.57 -0.10 -17.58
CA SER A 76 -2.52 -1.07 -17.94
C SER A 76 -1.80 -1.61 -16.70
N LEU A 77 -1.11 -2.75 -16.85
CA LEU A 77 -0.33 -3.35 -15.76
C LEU A 77 0.77 -2.41 -15.23
N GLU A 78 1.42 -1.66 -16.13
CA GLU A 78 2.43 -0.65 -15.77
C GLU A 78 1.83 0.45 -14.87
N VAL A 79 0.67 0.98 -15.25
CA VAL A 79 -0.03 2.01 -14.48
C VAL A 79 -0.47 1.45 -13.12
N PHE A 80 -0.98 0.22 -13.08
CA PHE A 80 -1.30 -0.45 -11.82
C PHE A 80 -0.09 -0.60 -10.90
N LEU A 81 1.07 -0.92 -11.46
CA LEU A 81 2.30 -1.02 -10.69
C LEU A 81 2.76 0.33 -10.14
N GLN A 82 2.63 1.40 -10.92
CA GLN A 82 2.90 2.77 -10.46
C GLN A 82 1.91 3.20 -9.36
N ILE A 83 0.63 2.84 -9.50
CA ILE A 83 -0.40 3.11 -8.48
C ILE A 83 -0.11 2.32 -7.20
N LEU A 84 0.23 1.03 -7.32
CA LEU A 84 0.59 0.19 -6.18
C LEU A 84 1.79 0.75 -5.42
N SER A 85 2.90 1.04 -6.12
CA SER A 85 4.11 1.57 -5.49
C SER A 85 3.95 2.98 -4.91
N GLY A 86 3.04 3.78 -5.47
CA GLY A 86 2.68 5.11 -4.96
C GLY A 86 1.75 5.12 -3.74
N ALA A 87 1.37 3.97 -3.19
CA ALA A 87 0.51 3.88 -2.02
C ALA A 87 1.20 4.44 -0.77
N SER A 88 0.46 5.13 0.09
CA SER A 88 0.98 5.77 1.31
C SER A 88 1.46 4.77 2.37
N GLU A 89 1.18 3.47 2.19
CA GLU A 89 1.72 2.38 3.00
C GLU A 89 3.24 2.21 2.79
N TYR A 90 3.79 2.73 1.70
CA TYR A 90 5.22 2.67 1.39
C TYR A 90 5.98 3.95 1.75
N ASP A 91 5.33 4.97 2.32
CA ASP A 91 5.98 6.24 2.72
C ASP A 91 7.18 6.04 3.66
N GLU A 92 7.10 5.01 4.50
CA GLU A 92 8.13 4.68 5.52
C GLU A 92 9.17 3.67 5.03
N LEU A 93 9.16 3.31 3.74
CA LEU A 93 10.17 2.40 3.19
C LEU A 93 11.57 3.04 3.36
N PRO A 94 12.53 2.34 3.97
CA PRO A 94 13.83 2.94 4.24
C PRO A 94 14.57 3.20 2.94
N VAL A 95 14.95 4.45 2.69
CA VAL A 95 15.90 4.83 1.65
C VAL A 95 17.18 5.27 2.35
N ARG A 96 18.23 4.44 2.24
CA ARG A 96 19.50 4.66 2.94
C ARG A 96 20.46 5.44 2.05
N HIS A 97 21.41 6.13 2.67
CA HIS A 97 22.44 6.86 1.93
C HIS A 97 23.23 5.95 0.97
N ASN A 98 23.45 6.43 -0.26
CA ASN A 98 24.14 5.73 -1.36
C ASN A 98 23.32 4.61 -2.03
N GLU A 99 22.05 4.44 -1.69
CA GLU A 99 21.16 3.51 -2.39
C GLU A 99 20.77 4.02 -3.79
N GLU A 100 20.99 5.30 -4.13
CA GLU A 100 20.64 5.87 -5.44
C GLU A 100 21.39 5.16 -6.58
N ASN A 101 22.67 4.86 -6.39
CA ASN A 101 23.50 4.14 -7.37
C ASN A 101 23.04 2.69 -7.58
N TYR A 102 22.49 2.06 -6.52
CA TYR A 102 21.95 0.70 -6.61
C TYR A 102 20.58 0.71 -7.29
N ASN A 103 19.75 1.72 -6.99
CA ASN A 103 18.47 1.94 -7.63
C ASN A 103 18.63 2.26 -9.12
N GLU A 104 19.65 3.04 -9.51
CA GLU A 104 19.98 3.31 -10.90
C GLU A 104 20.34 2.01 -11.65
N LYS A 105 21.24 1.19 -11.11
CA LYS A 105 21.60 -0.11 -11.71
C LYS A 105 20.43 -1.09 -11.77
N LEU A 106 19.50 -1.01 -10.83
CA LEU A 106 18.30 -1.84 -10.83
C LEU A 106 17.30 -1.33 -11.89
N SER A 107 17.20 -0.01 -12.08
CA SER A 107 16.34 0.62 -13.09
C SER A 107 16.68 0.18 -14.51
N GLU A 108 17.96 -0.09 -14.81
CA GLU A 108 18.41 -0.59 -16.11
C GLU A 108 18.01 -2.06 -16.38
N LYS A 109 17.70 -2.83 -15.34
CA LYS A 109 17.38 -4.27 -15.43
C LYS A 109 15.89 -4.57 -15.45
N VAL A 110 15.06 -3.61 -15.05
CA VAL A 110 13.61 -3.79 -14.93
C VAL A 110 12.89 -3.41 -16.22
N PRO A 111 11.72 -4.01 -16.51
CA PRO A 111 11.02 -3.83 -17.78
C PRO A 111 10.36 -2.45 -17.94
N TYR A 112 9.93 -1.80 -16.87
CA TYR A 112 9.26 -0.50 -16.91
C TYR A 112 10.16 0.60 -16.36
N ALA A 113 10.25 1.69 -17.12
CA ALA A 113 11.06 2.85 -16.75
C ALA A 113 10.52 3.50 -15.46
N VAL A 114 11.45 3.94 -14.62
CA VAL A 114 11.15 4.73 -13.42
C VAL A 114 11.76 6.13 -13.55
N ASP A 115 11.31 7.06 -12.72
CA ASP A 115 11.85 8.41 -12.71
C ASP A 115 13.26 8.45 -12.11
N HIS A 116 14.26 8.59 -12.98
CA HIS A 116 15.67 8.67 -12.59
C HIS A 116 16.01 9.90 -11.73
N SER A 117 15.14 10.93 -11.70
CA SER A 117 15.38 12.12 -10.88
C SER A 117 15.01 11.92 -9.40
N ARG A 118 14.32 10.82 -9.08
CA ARG A 118 13.76 10.53 -7.75
C ARG A 118 14.20 9.16 -7.22
N LEU A 119 15.44 8.77 -7.49
CA LEU A 119 15.99 7.47 -7.04
C LEU A 119 16.18 7.37 -5.53
N ASP A 120 16.05 8.49 -4.82
CA ASP A 120 16.01 8.62 -3.36
C ASP A 120 14.59 8.53 -2.78
N ASP A 121 13.56 8.37 -3.62
CA ASP A 121 12.16 8.32 -3.20
C ASP A 121 11.73 6.88 -2.82
N PRO A 122 11.04 6.70 -1.68
CA PRO A 122 10.61 5.39 -1.22
C PRO A 122 9.63 4.70 -2.19
N HIS A 123 8.78 5.45 -2.90
CA HIS A 123 7.85 4.88 -3.87
C HIS A 123 8.56 4.40 -5.13
N VAL A 124 9.60 5.12 -5.58
CA VAL A 124 10.44 4.67 -6.71
C VAL A 124 11.17 3.38 -6.33
N LYS A 125 11.71 3.32 -5.11
CA LYS A 125 12.33 2.09 -4.58
C LYS A 125 11.32 0.95 -4.49
N ALA A 126 10.10 1.17 -4.00
CA ALA A 126 9.04 0.16 -3.96
C ALA A 126 8.72 -0.38 -5.36
N ASN A 127 8.61 0.51 -6.36
CA ASN A 127 8.36 0.12 -7.75
C ASN A 127 9.49 -0.78 -8.29
N LEU A 128 10.75 -0.37 -8.11
CA LEU A 128 11.91 -1.16 -8.51
C LEU A 128 11.93 -2.54 -7.84
N LEU A 129 11.61 -2.61 -6.55
CA LEU A 129 11.55 -3.88 -5.81
C LEU A 129 10.45 -4.81 -6.33
N PHE A 130 9.26 -4.30 -6.64
CA PHE A 130 8.20 -5.10 -7.25
C PHE A 130 8.62 -5.64 -8.62
N GLN A 131 9.19 -4.79 -9.47
CA GLN A 131 9.67 -5.22 -10.79
C GLN A 131 10.79 -6.26 -10.66
N ALA A 132 11.76 -6.05 -9.77
CA ALA A 132 12.83 -7.00 -9.50
C ALA A 132 12.28 -8.35 -9.03
N HIS A 133 11.24 -8.36 -8.20
CA HIS A 133 10.54 -9.56 -7.77
C HIS A 133 9.88 -10.29 -8.93
N PHE A 134 9.11 -9.59 -9.78
CA PHE A 134 8.46 -10.20 -10.93
C PHE A 134 9.44 -10.76 -11.96
N SER A 135 10.58 -10.10 -12.15
CA SER A 135 11.65 -10.51 -13.05
C SER A 135 12.64 -11.49 -12.43
N GLN A 136 12.47 -11.89 -11.15
CA GLN A 136 13.41 -12.73 -10.40
C GLN A 136 14.87 -12.24 -10.49
N SER A 137 15.06 -10.92 -10.50
CA SER A 137 16.37 -10.30 -10.62
C SER A 137 17.15 -10.42 -9.31
N GLU A 138 18.47 -10.57 -9.42
CA GLU A 138 19.35 -10.55 -8.26
C GLU A 138 19.35 -9.17 -7.59
N LEU A 139 19.03 -9.16 -6.29
CA LEU A 139 19.06 -7.95 -5.48
C LEU A 139 20.51 -7.60 -5.10
N PRO A 140 20.88 -6.32 -5.11
CA PRO A 140 22.28 -5.90 -5.00
C PRO A 140 22.91 -6.18 -3.63
N ILE A 141 22.12 -6.10 -2.56
CA ILE A 141 22.57 -6.28 -1.16
C ILE A 141 21.47 -6.96 -0.33
N SER A 142 21.85 -7.52 0.84
CA SER A 142 20.91 -8.19 1.77
C SER A 142 19.78 -7.28 2.23
N ASP A 143 20.03 -5.99 2.38
CA ASP A 143 19.05 -5.03 2.88
C ASP A 143 17.85 -4.88 1.92
N TYR A 144 18.09 -5.02 0.60
CA TYR A 144 17.03 -5.01 -0.40
C TYR A 144 16.14 -6.25 -0.30
N VAL A 145 16.67 -7.38 0.20
CA VAL A 145 15.88 -8.60 0.44
C VAL A 145 14.92 -8.37 1.61
N THR A 146 15.37 -7.70 2.67
CA THR A 146 14.49 -7.33 3.79
C THR A 146 13.47 -6.28 3.39
N ASP A 147 13.89 -5.26 2.64
CA ASP A 147 12.99 -4.21 2.16
C ASP A 147 11.92 -4.80 1.20
N LEU A 148 12.31 -5.72 0.32
CA LEU A 148 11.37 -6.45 -0.55
C LEU A 148 10.34 -7.23 0.26
N LYS A 149 10.74 -7.93 1.33
CA LYS A 149 9.79 -8.65 2.19
C LYS A 149 8.77 -7.71 2.80
N SER A 150 9.22 -6.56 3.33
CA SER A 150 8.32 -5.54 3.88
C SER A 150 7.35 -5.00 2.83
N VAL A 151 7.81 -4.77 1.60
CA VAL A 151 6.95 -4.34 0.48
C VAL A 151 5.90 -5.41 0.13
N LEU A 152 6.32 -6.68 0.01
CA LEU A 152 5.43 -7.77 -0.37
C LEU A 152 4.37 -8.08 0.70
N ASP A 153 4.70 -7.94 1.99
CA ASP A 153 3.78 -8.18 3.11
C ASP A 153 2.56 -7.23 3.05
N GLN A 154 2.80 -5.98 2.64
CA GLN A 154 1.74 -4.98 2.47
C GLN A 154 1.00 -5.12 1.13
N SER A 155 1.66 -5.65 0.10
CA SER A 155 1.13 -5.66 -1.27
C SER A 155 -0.18 -6.43 -1.44
N ILE A 156 -0.39 -7.52 -0.71
CA ILE A 156 -1.58 -8.37 -0.87
C ILE A 156 -2.85 -7.59 -0.54
N ARG A 157 -2.90 -6.95 0.63
CA ARG A 157 -4.06 -6.17 1.07
C ARG A 157 -4.29 -4.94 0.20
N VAL A 158 -3.23 -4.30 -0.26
CA VAL A 158 -3.31 -3.13 -1.14
C VAL A 158 -3.88 -3.51 -2.51
N ILE A 159 -3.40 -4.61 -3.12
CA ILE A 159 -3.91 -5.07 -4.42
C ILE A 159 -5.35 -5.58 -4.31
N GLN A 160 -5.72 -6.24 -3.21
CA GLN A 160 -7.11 -6.66 -2.97
C GLN A 160 -8.06 -5.46 -2.91
N ALA A 161 -7.67 -4.37 -2.24
CA ALA A 161 -8.45 -3.13 -2.24
C ALA A 161 -8.57 -2.53 -3.66
N MET A 162 -7.51 -2.57 -4.46
CA MET A 162 -7.55 -2.11 -5.86
C MET A 162 -8.53 -2.94 -6.70
N ILE A 163 -8.55 -4.27 -6.52
CA ILE A 163 -9.49 -5.19 -7.18
C ILE A 163 -10.93 -4.83 -6.81
N ASP A 164 -11.22 -4.60 -5.53
CA ASP A 164 -12.57 -4.26 -5.06
C ASP A 164 -13.03 -2.90 -5.60
N ILE A 165 -12.15 -1.90 -5.69
CA ILE A 165 -12.48 -0.61 -6.31
C ILE A 165 -12.82 -0.79 -7.80
N CYS A 166 -12.02 -1.56 -8.55
CA CYS A 166 -12.30 -1.85 -9.96
C CYS A 166 -13.62 -2.61 -10.14
N ALA A 167 -13.88 -3.59 -9.27
CA ALA A 167 -15.08 -4.42 -9.31
C ALA A 167 -16.34 -3.62 -9.00
N ASN A 168 -16.33 -2.78 -7.96
CA ASN A 168 -17.46 -1.91 -7.63
C ASN A 168 -17.72 -0.85 -8.73
N SER A 169 -16.68 -0.43 -9.46
CA SER A 169 -16.80 0.50 -10.58
C SER A 169 -17.24 -0.16 -11.89
N GLY A 170 -17.33 -1.50 -11.93
CA GLY A 170 -17.74 -2.26 -13.12
C GLY A 170 -16.66 -2.38 -14.20
N TRP A 171 -15.39 -2.12 -13.88
CA TRP A 171 -14.29 -2.10 -14.83
C TRP A 171 -13.64 -3.47 -15.02
N LEU A 172 -14.33 -4.37 -15.73
CA LEU A 172 -13.90 -5.77 -15.89
C LEU A 172 -12.45 -5.92 -16.38
N SER A 173 -12.03 -5.16 -17.39
CA SER A 173 -10.66 -5.25 -17.94
C SER A 173 -9.62 -4.93 -16.87
N SER A 174 -9.81 -3.80 -16.17
CA SER A 174 -8.92 -3.37 -15.08
C SER A 174 -8.95 -4.33 -13.89
N THR A 175 -10.11 -4.87 -13.53
CA THR A 175 -10.23 -5.91 -12.49
C THR A 175 -9.39 -7.14 -12.83
N ILE A 176 -9.47 -7.65 -14.07
CA ILE A 176 -8.70 -8.82 -14.51
C ILE A 176 -7.19 -8.53 -14.49
N THR A 177 -6.78 -7.36 -15.00
CA THR A 177 -5.37 -6.95 -14.97
C THR A 177 -4.85 -6.84 -13.53
N CYS A 178 -5.63 -6.29 -12.62
CA CYS A 178 -5.26 -6.19 -11.20
C CYS A 178 -5.19 -7.57 -10.52
N MET A 179 -6.08 -8.51 -10.90
CA MET A 179 -5.99 -9.91 -10.46
C MET A 179 -4.73 -10.61 -10.98
N HIS A 180 -4.31 -10.34 -12.21
CA HIS A 180 -3.03 -10.84 -12.72
C HIS A 180 -1.84 -10.28 -11.94
N LEU A 181 -1.88 -8.98 -11.57
CA LEU A 181 -0.85 -8.38 -10.72
C LEU A 181 -0.76 -9.09 -9.35
N LEU A 182 -1.90 -9.39 -8.72
CA LEU A 182 -1.93 -10.17 -7.47
C LEU A 182 -1.28 -11.54 -7.64
N GLN A 183 -1.57 -12.22 -8.76
CA GLN A 183 -0.96 -13.52 -9.06
C GLN A 183 0.55 -13.42 -9.25
N MET A 184 1.06 -12.36 -9.91
CA MET A 184 2.49 -12.15 -10.08
C MET A 184 3.21 -11.96 -8.73
N VAL A 185 2.59 -11.22 -7.80
CA VAL A 185 3.09 -11.08 -6.42
C VAL A 185 3.12 -12.44 -5.71
N MET A 186 2.00 -13.18 -5.75
CA MET A 186 1.86 -14.44 -5.02
C MET A 186 2.69 -15.59 -5.59
N GLN A 187 2.76 -15.77 -6.92
CA GLN A 187 3.40 -16.94 -7.52
C GLN A 187 4.92 -16.95 -7.33
N VAL A 188 5.57 -15.78 -7.36
CA VAL A 188 7.00 -15.67 -7.05
C VAL A 188 7.23 -15.87 -5.54
N PHE A 189 6.33 -15.38 -4.70
CA PHE A 189 6.33 -15.69 -3.26
C PHE A 189 6.17 -17.19 -2.99
N LEU A 190 5.31 -17.88 -3.74
CA LEU A 190 5.02 -19.30 -3.58
C LEU A 190 6.17 -20.20 -4.05
N LEU A 191 6.96 -19.76 -5.05
CA LEU A 191 8.20 -20.42 -5.44
C LEU A 191 9.25 -20.32 -4.32
N LEU A 192 9.42 -19.14 -3.71
CA LEU A 192 10.31 -18.96 -2.56
C LEU A 192 9.84 -19.73 -1.32
N ALA A 193 8.53 -19.74 -1.04
CA ALA A 193 7.94 -20.51 0.05
C ALA A 193 8.08 -22.02 -0.17
N LYS A 194 7.97 -22.52 -1.41
CA LYS A 194 8.26 -23.91 -1.75
C LYS A 194 9.73 -24.28 -1.53
N LEU A 195 10.67 -23.37 -1.79
CA LEU A 195 12.09 -23.58 -1.50
C LEU A 195 12.37 -23.58 0.02
N SER A 196 11.74 -22.70 0.80
CA SER A 196 11.88 -22.72 2.26
C SER A 196 11.20 -23.93 2.92
N LEU A 197 10.06 -24.37 2.39
CA LEU A 197 9.38 -25.59 2.82
C LEU A 197 10.12 -26.85 2.35
N SER A 198 10.77 -26.87 1.18
CA SER A 198 11.54 -28.05 0.75
C SER A 198 12.86 -28.22 1.52
N ILE A 199 13.36 -27.18 2.20
CA ILE A 199 14.53 -27.28 3.10
C ILE A 199 14.11 -27.74 4.52
N ASN A 200 12.85 -27.53 4.92
CA ASN A 200 12.33 -27.91 6.25
C ASN A 200 11.28 -29.03 6.27
N CYS A 201 10.80 -29.52 5.13
CA CYS A 201 9.88 -30.66 5.05
C CYS A 201 10.63 -31.97 4.79
N ASN A 202 11.49 -32.33 5.74
CA ASN A 202 11.80 -33.72 6.05
C ASN A 202 11.61 -33.88 7.57
N MET A 203 10.37 -33.77 8.02
CA MET A 203 9.83 -34.37 9.26
C MET A 203 8.36 -33.93 9.40
N ASP A 204 7.47 -34.89 9.17
CA ASP A 204 6.14 -35.04 9.77
C ASP A 204 5.11 -33.91 9.68
N TYR A 205 4.22 -34.01 8.69
CA TYR A 205 2.85 -33.50 8.81
C TYR A 205 1.85 -34.62 8.56
N TYR A 206 1.64 -35.44 9.60
CA TYR A 206 0.32 -36.01 9.88
C TYR A 206 -0.51 -34.97 10.64
N LEU A 207 -1.77 -34.85 10.24
CA LEU A 207 -2.90 -34.27 10.98
C LEU A 207 -2.91 -32.73 11.08
N TYR A 208 -3.84 -32.10 10.34
CA TYR A 208 -5.02 -31.45 10.91
C TYR A 208 -5.70 -30.56 9.84
N THR A 209 -6.71 -31.10 9.17
CA THR A 209 -7.98 -30.37 8.93
C THR A 209 -8.76 -30.42 10.24
N PRO A 210 -9.52 -29.37 10.62
CA PRO A 210 -10.95 -29.44 10.31
C PRO A 210 -11.72 -28.10 10.23
N PHE A 211 -12.85 -28.20 9.49
CA PHE A 211 -14.03 -27.33 9.38
C PHE A 211 -13.89 -25.97 8.69
#